data_AF-A0A1X7G8Q8-F1
#
_entry.id   AF-A0A1X7G8Q8-F1
#
_cell.length_a   1.000
_cell.length_b   1.000
_cell.length_c   1.000
_cell.angle_alpha   90.00
_cell.angle_beta   90.00
_cell.angle_gamma   90.00
#
_symmetry.space_group_name_H-M   'P 1'
#
loop_
_entity.id
_entity.type
_entity.pdbx_description
1 polymer ?
#
loop_
_entity_poly.entity_id
_entity_poly.type
_entity_poly.pdbx_seq_one_letter_code
_entity_poly.pdbx_strand_id
1 'polypeptide(L)'
;MLMPMNGIEQSLYKQCGHCGMDRPLSEFRRRTGRRSGPNSRRGICAECRRQASEGISEAILEKEDDPFSPMDSSLARDDAASSLEIEPPKPKASRSQKRRAARKRAKTRAAEAAIAAKCNYTAGEQPEHISPKRGEVRKTGDKRKHTPPNPPRPLLRTAVAYEHLNPYDVSSLVPTRAGTIRMRGRTDKGRGWHQEIDPELAIILVKENAAVVVNRHTIRRLYTNKGFRKYVLERDRHTCYFCGGYGDTIDHLLPRAKGGHTTPVNCVCACMECNQSKADRDLDDFMNLSR
;
A
#
# COMPACT_ATOMS: atom_id res chain seq x y z
N MET A 1 -9.85 11.54 56.92
CA MET A 1 -10.58 11.40 55.65
C MET A 1 -9.76 10.51 54.74
N LEU A 2 -10.10 9.22 54.67
CA LEU A 2 -9.50 8.27 53.73
C LEU A 2 -10.33 8.33 52.43
N MET A 3 -9.72 8.72 51.32
CA MET A 3 -10.38 8.70 50.01
C MET A 3 -10.33 7.27 49.44
N PRO A 4 -11.43 6.77 48.85
CA PRO A 4 -11.46 5.42 48.28
C PRO A 4 -10.67 5.37 46.97
N MET A 5 -9.81 4.36 46.86
CA MET A 5 -9.16 3.97 45.60
C MET A 5 -10.25 3.43 44.66
N ASN A 6 -10.53 4.14 43.57
CA ASN A 6 -11.35 3.66 42.47
C ASN A 6 -10.64 2.52 41.73
N GLY A 7 -10.65 1.33 42.33
CA GLY A 7 -10.42 0.08 41.61
C GLY A 7 -11.61 -0.14 40.69
N ILE A 8 -11.39 -0.04 39.37
CA ILE A 8 -12.40 -0.41 38.38
C ILE A 8 -12.59 -1.93 38.50
N GLU A 9 -13.61 -2.32 39.26
CA GLU A 9 -14.07 -3.69 39.37
C GLU A 9 -14.47 -4.15 37.96
N GLN A 10 -13.67 -5.04 37.38
CA GLN A 10 -13.89 -5.51 36.02
C GLN A 10 -15.07 -6.48 36.04
N SER A 11 -16.26 -5.99 35.69
CA SER A 11 -17.44 -6.85 35.54
C SER A 11 -17.11 -8.05 34.65
N LEU A 12 -17.20 -9.27 35.20
CA LEU A 12 -16.93 -10.52 34.50
C LEU A 12 -17.93 -10.79 33.38
N TYR A 13 -19.05 -10.07 33.38
CA TYR A 13 -20.16 -10.20 32.44
C TYR A 13 -20.40 -8.90 31.67
N LYS A 14 -20.88 -9.06 30.44
CA LYS A 14 -21.24 -7.97 29.55
C LYS A 14 -22.46 -8.35 28.71
N GLN A 15 -23.37 -7.40 28.53
CA GLN A 15 -24.52 -7.56 27.66
C GLN A 15 -24.12 -7.66 26.19
N CYS A 16 -24.68 -8.65 25.49
CA CYS A 16 -24.53 -8.79 24.05
C CYS A 16 -25.42 -7.80 23.30
N GLY A 17 -24.84 -7.00 22.40
CA GLY A 17 -25.57 -6.04 21.56
C GLY A 17 -26.40 -6.66 20.43
N HIS A 18 -26.48 -7.98 20.32
CA HIS A 18 -27.36 -8.67 19.36
C HIS A 18 -28.53 -9.37 20.06
N CYS A 19 -28.25 -10.24 21.03
CA CYS A 19 -29.30 -10.97 21.76
C CYS A 19 -29.74 -10.33 23.09
N GLY A 20 -29.11 -9.24 23.54
CA GLY A 20 -29.47 -8.55 24.78
C GLY A 20 -29.15 -9.31 26.08
N MET A 21 -28.65 -10.55 26.01
CA MET A 21 -28.31 -11.36 27.19
C MET A 21 -26.93 -11.01 27.75
N ASP A 22 -26.79 -11.10 29.08
CA ASP A 22 -25.50 -11.03 29.74
C ASP A 22 -24.69 -12.29 29.48
N ARG A 23 -23.47 -12.10 28.99
CA ARG A 23 -22.53 -13.18 28.65
C ARG A 23 -21.18 -12.92 29.32
N PRO A 24 -20.42 -13.96 29.69
CA PRO A 24 -19.11 -13.77 30.27
C PRO A 24 -18.16 -13.10 29.26
N LEU A 25 -17.21 -12.29 29.74
CA LEU A 25 -16.28 -11.54 28.87
C LEU A 25 -15.44 -12.41 27.92
N SER A 26 -15.29 -13.71 28.21
CA SER A 26 -14.65 -14.71 27.34
C SER A 26 -15.36 -14.90 26.00
N GLU A 27 -16.69 -14.74 25.96
CA GLU A 27 -17.54 -14.86 24.75
C GLU A 27 -17.27 -13.73 23.72
N PHE A 28 -16.71 -12.62 24.18
CA PHE A 28 -16.48 -11.44 23.37
C PHE A 28 -15.03 -11.35 22.87
N ARG A 29 -14.86 -11.23 21.55
CA ARG A 29 -13.53 -11.01 20.94
C ARG A 29 -12.94 -9.69 21.41
N ARG A 30 -11.62 -9.67 21.67
CA ARG A 30 -10.87 -8.44 21.97
C ARG A 30 -10.93 -7.46 20.78
N ARG A 31 -11.00 -6.16 21.09
CA ARG A 31 -10.73 -5.12 20.09
C ARG A 31 -9.22 -5.06 19.84
N THR A 32 -8.84 -4.92 18.59
CA THR A 32 -7.44 -4.85 18.15
C THR A 32 -7.16 -3.43 17.65
N GLY A 33 -6.14 -2.77 18.18
CA GLY A 33 -5.73 -1.43 17.74
C GLY A 33 -4.84 -0.71 18.75
N ARG A 34 -4.03 0.25 18.27
CA ARG A 34 -3.06 1.01 19.08
C ARG A 34 -3.70 1.83 20.22
N ARG A 35 -5.01 2.06 20.16
CA ARG A 35 -5.81 2.81 21.15
C ARG A 35 -6.75 1.90 21.96
N SER A 36 -6.72 0.58 21.77
CA SER A 36 -7.60 -0.34 22.49
C SER A 36 -6.95 -0.74 23.81
N GLY A 37 -7.59 -0.41 24.93
CA GLY A 37 -7.17 -0.87 26.26
C GLY A 37 -7.23 -2.41 26.40
N PRO A 38 -6.49 -2.99 27.36
CA PRO A 38 -6.34 -4.45 27.51
C PRO A 38 -7.67 -5.20 27.70
N ASN A 39 -8.69 -4.52 28.25
CA ASN A 39 -10.02 -5.10 28.49
C ASN A 39 -11.08 -4.68 27.46
N SER A 40 -10.69 -4.03 26.36
CA SER A 40 -11.64 -3.60 25.33
C SER A 40 -12.16 -4.80 24.54
N ARG A 41 -13.44 -5.15 24.73
CA ARG A 41 -14.12 -6.24 24.01
C ARG A 41 -15.13 -5.72 22.98
N ARG A 42 -15.41 -6.50 21.94
CA ARG A 42 -16.44 -6.23 20.92
C ARG A 42 -17.87 -6.38 21.51
N GLY A 43 -18.89 -6.01 20.75
CA GLY A 43 -20.28 -5.93 21.23
C GLY A 43 -21.12 -7.20 21.08
N ILE A 44 -20.68 -8.19 20.30
CA ILE A 44 -21.48 -9.39 19.97
C ILE A 44 -20.82 -10.63 20.60
N CYS A 45 -21.59 -11.53 21.23
CA CYS A 45 -21.11 -12.78 21.86
C CYS A 45 -20.69 -13.85 20.83
N ALA A 46 -20.15 -15.00 21.24
CA ALA A 46 -19.71 -16.01 20.27
C ALA A 46 -20.86 -16.70 19.56
N GLU A 47 -21.93 -17.01 20.28
CA GLU A 47 -23.09 -17.70 19.75
C GLU A 47 -23.80 -16.90 18.64
N CYS A 48 -24.09 -15.62 18.87
CA CYS A 48 -24.70 -14.77 17.84
C CYS A 48 -23.80 -14.60 16.60
N ARG A 49 -22.47 -14.67 16.75
CA ARG A 49 -21.56 -14.65 15.59
C ARG A 49 -21.61 -15.96 14.80
N ARG A 50 -21.82 -17.09 15.47
CA ARG A 50 -21.93 -18.43 14.85
C ARG A 50 -23.25 -18.54 14.07
N GLN A 51 -24.36 -18.12 14.68
CA GLN A 51 -25.67 -18.06 14.02
C GLN A 51 -25.65 -17.13 12.80
N ALA A 52 -25.00 -15.97 12.89
CA ALA A 52 -24.84 -15.08 11.74
C ALA A 52 -24.00 -15.67 10.60
N SER A 53 -23.11 -16.64 10.86
CA SER A 53 -22.39 -17.35 9.80
C SER A 53 -23.18 -18.51 9.20
N GLU A 54 -24.06 -19.14 9.98
CA GLU A 54 -24.91 -20.26 9.57
C GLU A 54 -26.14 -19.80 8.76
N GLY A 55 -26.74 -18.66 9.12
CA GLY A 55 -27.80 -18.04 8.32
C GLY A 55 -27.35 -17.52 6.94
N ILE A 56 -26.04 -17.37 6.73
CA ILE A 56 -25.48 -17.05 5.40
C ILE A 56 -25.39 -18.31 4.54
N SER A 57 -25.26 -19.51 5.12
CA SER A 57 -25.24 -20.76 4.35
C SER A 57 -26.63 -21.22 3.91
N GLU A 58 -27.68 -21.00 4.71
CA GLU A 58 -29.07 -21.32 4.30
C GLU A 58 -29.57 -20.38 3.21
N ALA A 59 -29.29 -19.06 3.31
CA ALA A 59 -29.73 -18.07 2.32
C ALA A 59 -29.07 -18.22 0.92
N ILE A 60 -28.05 -19.07 0.78
CA ILE A 60 -27.40 -19.40 -0.49
C ILE A 60 -28.03 -20.63 -1.15
N LEU A 61 -28.79 -21.46 -0.41
CA LEU A 61 -29.40 -22.69 -0.90
C LEU A 61 -30.86 -22.52 -1.37
N GLU A 62 -31.53 -21.42 -1.05
CA GLU A 62 -32.96 -21.20 -1.41
C GLU A 62 -33.17 -20.37 -2.70
N LYS A 63 -32.20 -20.31 -3.62
CA LYS A 63 -32.32 -19.53 -4.87
C LYS A 63 -32.14 -20.36 -6.15
N GLU A 64 -32.69 -21.56 -6.19
CA GLU A 64 -32.90 -22.30 -7.44
C GLU A 64 -34.31 -22.88 -7.46
N ASP A 65 -35.30 -22.07 -7.80
CA ASP A 65 -36.60 -22.50 -8.33
C ASP A 65 -37.28 -21.27 -8.95
N ASP A 66 -37.01 -21.01 -10.24
CA ASP A 66 -37.84 -20.12 -11.06
C ASP A 66 -38.32 -20.90 -12.31
N PRO A 67 -39.64 -20.97 -12.55
CA PRO A 67 -40.25 -21.85 -13.54
C PRO A 67 -40.42 -21.13 -14.87
N PHE A 68 -39.56 -21.40 -15.86
CA PHE A 68 -39.91 -21.08 -17.25
C PHE A 68 -39.25 -22.05 -18.23
N SER A 69 -40.02 -23.06 -18.63
CA SER A 69 -39.81 -23.82 -19.85
C SER A 69 -40.39 -23.04 -21.04
N PRO A 70 -39.83 -23.20 -22.25
CA PRO A 70 -40.67 -23.86 -23.25
C PRO A 70 -39.96 -24.93 -24.11
N MET A 71 -40.78 -25.91 -24.49
CA MET A 71 -40.68 -26.97 -25.51
C MET A 71 -39.92 -26.58 -26.79
N ASP A 72 -38.93 -27.36 -27.21
CA ASP A 72 -38.96 -28.50 -28.16
C ASP A 72 -38.92 -28.12 -29.65
N SER A 73 -37.84 -28.53 -30.33
CA SER A 73 -37.94 -29.19 -31.64
C SER A 73 -36.62 -29.90 -31.97
N SER A 74 -36.69 -31.22 -31.77
CA SER A 74 -36.02 -32.29 -32.53
C SER A 74 -35.21 -31.90 -33.78
N LEU A 75 -33.97 -32.39 -33.87
CA LEU A 75 -33.45 -33.13 -35.03
C LEU A 75 -32.24 -33.95 -34.58
N ALA A 76 -32.40 -35.28 -34.68
CA ALA A 76 -31.41 -36.29 -34.36
C ALA A 76 -30.32 -36.37 -35.44
N ARG A 77 -29.06 -36.57 -35.03
CA ARG A 77 -28.07 -37.40 -35.73
C ARG A 77 -27.16 -38.08 -34.71
N ASP A 78 -27.18 -39.41 -34.78
CA ASP A 78 -26.26 -40.33 -34.14
C ASP A 78 -24.84 -40.14 -34.67
N ASP A 79 -23.83 -40.23 -33.80
CA ASP A 79 -22.59 -40.94 -34.09
C ASP A 79 -21.74 -41.16 -32.81
N ALA A 80 -21.55 -42.45 -32.52
CA ALA A 80 -20.36 -43.13 -32.02
C ALA A 80 -19.42 -42.47 -30.98
N ALA A 81 -19.43 -43.10 -29.80
CA ALA A 81 -18.26 -43.63 -29.09
C ALA A 81 -17.04 -42.73 -28.80
N SER A 82 -16.94 -42.31 -27.53
CA SER A 82 -15.67 -42.31 -26.76
C SER A 82 -15.98 -42.02 -25.29
N SER A 83 -16.05 -43.06 -24.47
CA SER A 83 -16.11 -42.95 -23.01
C SER A 83 -14.79 -42.37 -22.48
N LEU A 84 -14.75 -41.06 -22.29
CA LEU A 84 -13.80 -40.39 -21.42
C LEU A 84 -14.63 -39.72 -20.33
N GLU A 85 -14.57 -40.27 -19.12
CA GLU A 85 -15.10 -39.62 -17.93
C GLU A 85 -14.35 -38.29 -17.72
N ILE A 86 -14.98 -37.19 -18.15
CA ILE A 86 -14.49 -35.85 -17.88
C ILE A 86 -14.96 -35.49 -16.47
N GLU A 87 -14.04 -35.55 -15.50
CA GLU A 87 -14.29 -35.02 -14.15
C GLU A 87 -14.80 -33.57 -14.22
N PRO A 88 -15.81 -33.20 -13.43
CA PRO A 88 -16.35 -31.85 -13.45
C PRO A 88 -15.28 -30.83 -13.06
N PRO A 89 -15.18 -29.68 -13.76
CA PRO A 89 -14.15 -28.69 -13.50
C PRO A 89 -14.31 -28.11 -12.09
N LYS A 90 -13.27 -28.32 -11.26
CA LYS A 90 -13.22 -27.82 -9.88
C LYS A 90 -13.53 -26.32 -9.83
N PRO A 91 -14.39 -25.86 -8.90
CA PRO A 91 -14.87 -24.48 -8.86
C PRO A 91 -13.70 -23.50 -8.74
N LYS A 92 -13.62 -22.55 -9.69
CA LYS A 92 -12.54 -21.55 -9.75
C LYS A 92 -12.65 -20.64 -8.52
N ALA A 93 -11.68 -20.74 -7.62
CA ALA A 93 -11.62 -19.93 -6.41
C ALA A 93 -11.72 -18.42 -6.73
N SER A 94 -12.59 -17.72 -5.99
CA SER A 94 -12.81 -16.29 -6.19
C SER A 94 -11.52 -15.50 -5.96
N ARG A 95 -11.40 -14.31 -6.57
CA ARG A 95 -10.23 -13.42 -6.42
C ARG A 95 -9.90 -13.13 -4.94
N SER A 96 -10.90 -13.14 -4.06
CA SER A 96 -10.73 -13.01 -2.62
C SER A 96 -10.08 -14.26 -1.98
N GLN A 97 -10.54 -15.46 -2.36
CA GLN A 97 -9.98 -16.73 -1.91
C GLN A 97 -8.52 -16.91 -2.36
N LYS A 98 -8.19 -16.56 -3.61
CA LYS A 98 -6.81 -16.56 -4.13
C LYS A 98 -5.89 -15.62 -3.34
N ARG A 99 -6.35 -14.41 -3.00
CA ARG A 99 -5.58 -13.44 -2.18
C ARG A 99 -5.37 -13.92 -0.75
N ARG A 100 -6.36 -14.60 -0.16
CA ARG A 100 -6.25 -15.17 1.20
C ARG A 100 -5.26 -16.33 1.24
N ALA A 101 -5.26 -17.20 0.22
CA ALA A 101 -4.29 -18.29 0.08
C ALA A 101 -2.86 -17.77 -0.11
N ALA A 102 -2.66 -16.74 -0.96
CA ALA A 102 -1.36 -16.12 -1.16
C ALA A 102 -0.79 -15.49 0.13
N ARG A 103 -1.63 -14.81 0.92
CA ARG A 103 -1.24 -14.26 2.22
C ARG A 103 -0.86 -15.35 3.23
N LYS A 104 -1.55 -16.49 3.23
CA LYS A 104 -1.24 -17.62 4.11
C LYS A 104 0.12 -18.22 3.75
N ARG A 105 0.41 -18.41 2.46
CA ARG A 105 1.71 -18.89 1.93
C ARG A 105 2.87 -17.92 2.21
N ALA A 106 2.64 -16.61 2.09
CA ALA A 106 3.67 -15.61 2.44
C ALA A 106 4.00 -15.63 3.94
N LYS A 107 2.98 -15.86 4.79
CA LYS A 107 3.16 -15.92 6.24
C LYS A 107 3.90 -17.19 6.69
N THR A 108 3.66 -18.34 6.03
CA THR A 108 4.42 -19.57 6.30
C THR A 108 5.87 -19.44 5.84
N ARG A 109 6.13 -18.90 4.64
CA ARG A 109 7.50 -18.64 4.16
C ARG A 109 8.29 -17.68 5.06
N ALA A 110 7.63 -16.64 5.58
CA ALA A 110 8.26 -15.72 6.53
C ALA A 110 8.57 -16.39 7.89
N ALA A 111 7.72 -17.34 8.33
CA ALA A 111 7.97 -18.12 9.54
C ALA A 111 9.12 -19.13 9.34
N GLU A 112 9.17 -19.81 8.19
CA GLU A 112 10.24 -20.73 7.82
C GLU A 112 11.59 -20.01 7.70
N ALA A 113 11.63 -18.82 7.08
CA ALA A 113 12.84 -17.99 6.98
C ALA A 113 13.34 -17.52 8.36
N ALA A 114 12.42 -17.22 9.30
CA ALA A 114 12.78 -16.83 10.66
C ALA A 114 13.31 -18.02 11.49
N ILE A 115 12.88 -19.24 11.19
CA ILE A 115 13.42 -20.47 11.80
C ILE A 115 14.81 -20.77 11.22
N ALA A 116 14.98 -20.67 9.90
CA ALA A 116 16.29 -20.85 9.24
C ALA A 116 17.35 -19.84 9.75
N ALA A 117 16.96 -18.58 9.98
CA ALA A 117 17.84 -17.57 10.54
C ALA A 117 18.26 -17.84 12.00
N LYS A 118 17.50 -18.64 12.74
CA LYS A 118 17.84 -19.04 14.13
C LYS A 118 18.70 -20.29 14.21
N CYS A 119 18.66 -21.16 13.20
CA CYS A 119 19.51 -22.36 13.15
C CYS A 119 20.96 -22.08 12.71
N ASN A 120 21.26 -20.91 12.15
CA ASN A 120 22.63 -20.53 11.73
C ASN A 120 23.52 -19.98 12.87
N TYR A 121 23.13 -20.11 14.14
CA TYR A 121 23.92 -19.61 15.29
C TYR A 121 24.59 -20.72 16.12
N THR A 122 24.59 -21.98 15.67
CA THR A 122 25.24 -23.08 16.39
C THR A 122 26.05 -23.98 15.46
N ALA A 123 27.18 -23.47 14.96
CA ALA A 123 28.35 -24.25 14.55
C ALA A 123 29.55 -23.27 14.52
N GLY A 124 30.60 -23.57 15.29
CA GLY A 124 31.60 -22.62 15.78
C GLY A 124 32.77 -22.27 14.87
N GLU A 125 33.54 -21.27 15.29
CA GLU A 125 35.00 -21.31 15.57
C GLU A 125 35.42 -19.90 16.07
N GLN A 126 36.13 -19.85 17.20
CA GLN A 126 36.62 -18.61 17.82
C GLN A 126 38.06 -18.33 17.36
N PRO A 127 38.44 -17.07 17.07
CA PRO A 127 39.83 -16.66 17.11
C PRO A 127 40.16 -15.88 18.40
N GLU A 128 41.32 -16.22 18.93
CA GLU A 128 41.96 -15.82 20.19
C GLU A 128 41.99 -14.33 20.54
N HIS A 129 41.60 -14.02 21.79
CA HIS A 129 41.79 -12.74 22.46
C HIS A 129 43.18 -12.65 23.12
N ILE A 130 44.09 -11.84 22.56
CA ILE A 130 45.32 -11.42 23.24
C ILE A 130 45.00 -10.15 24.05
N SER A 131 45.06 -10.26 25.38
CA SER A 131 44.97 -9.11 26.30
C SER A 131 46.36 -8.58 26.65
N PRO A 132 46.62 -7.26 26.61
CA PRO A 132 47.69 -6.65 27.38
C PRO A 132 47.17 -6.01 28.67
N LYS A 133 48.01 -6.14 29.69
CA LYS A 133 47.79 -5.92 31.12
C LYS A 133 47.60 -4.44 31.49
N ARG A 134 46.89 -4.22 32.59
CA ARG A 134 46.90 -2.97 33.38
C ARG A 134 48.33 -2.54 33.69
N GLY A 135 48.72 -1.36 33.22
CA GLY A 135 49.91 -0.64 33.65
C GLY A 135 49.54 0.48 34.63
N GLU A 136 50.30 0.58 35.71
CA GLU A 136 50.19 1.52 36.82
C GLU A 136 50.08 3.00 36.43
N VAL A 137 49.26 3.72 37.21
CA VAL A 137 49.19 5.19 37.21
C VAL A 137 50.42 5.74 37.93
N ARG A 138 51.36 6.36 37.19
CA ARG A 138 52.35 7.28 37.76
C ARG A 138 51.89 8.71 37.56
N LYS A 139 51.53 9.37 38.68
CA LYS A 139 51.34 10.83 38.74
C LYS A 139 52.70 11.50 38.60
N THR A 140 52.89 12.29 37.54
CA THR A 140 53.86 13.39 37.53
C THR A 140 53.14 14.62 36.98
N GLY A 141 53.15 15.69 37.77
CA GLY A 141 52.54 16.96 37.41
C GLY A 141 53.42 17.70 36.42
N ASP A 142 52.81 18.34 35.42
CA ASP A 142 53.46 19.40 34.68
C ASP A 142 52.44 20.48 34.27
N LYS A 143 52.82 21.73 34.50
CA LYS A 143 52.00 22.93 34.39
C LYS A 143 51.80 23.29 32.92
N ARG A 144 50.60 23.08 32.37
CA ARG A 144 50.26 23.55 31.02
C ARG A 144 50.07 25.07 31.00
N LYS A 145 51.04 25.76 30.39
CA LYS A 145 50.95 27.17 29.99
C LYS A 145 49.74 27.37 29.04
N HIS A 146 48.90 28.36 29.33
CA HIS A 146 47.81 28.77 28.46
C HIS A 146 48.37 29.35 27.16
N THR A 147 48.05 28.73 26.02
CA THR A 147 48.22 29.36 24.70
C THR A 147 46.85 29.93 24.32
N PRO A 148 46.73 31.22 23.95
CA PRO A 148 45.46 31.78 23.54
C PRO A 148 45.00 31.11 22.23
N PRO A 149 43.68 30.92 22.04
CA PRO A 149 43.16 30.33 20.82
C PRO A 149 43.46 31.24 19.63
N ASN A 150 44.03 30.67 18.57
CA ASN A 150 44.18 31.36 17.28
C ASN A 150 42.81 31.91 16.83
N PRO A 151 42.74 33.16 16.31
CA PRO A 151 41.50 33.66 15.75
C PRO A 151 41.09 32.77 14.56
N PRO A 152 39.78 32.53 14.36
CA PRO A 152 39.32 31.70 13.27
C PRO A 152 39.78 32.32 11.94
N ARG A 153 40.54 31.52 11.17
CA ARG A 153 40.90 31.84 9.79
C ARG A 153 39.60 32.21 9.06
N PRO A 154 39.54 33.34 8.33
CA PRO A 154 38.35 33.64 7.55
C PRO A 154 38.19 32.51 6.53
N LEU A 155 37.13 31.71 6.72
CA LEU A 155 36.67 30.82 5.68
C LEU A 155 36.19 31.74 4.57
N LEU A 156 37.09 32.10 3.65
CA LEU A 156 36.69 32.44 2.30
C LEU A 156 36.15 31.13 1.70
N ARG A 157 34.97 30.74 2.18
CA ARG A 157 34.10 29.81 1.50
C ARG A 157 33.80 30.58 0.24
N THR A 158 34.52 30.28 -0.83
CA THR A 158 34.07 30.62 -2.17
C THR A 158 32.62 30.19 -2.18
N ALA A 159 31.72 31.17 -2.17
CA ALA A 159 30.32 30.92 -2.39
C ALA A 159 30.29 30.44 -3.83
N VAL A 160 30.49 29.13 -4.02
CA VAL A 160 29.98 28.44 -5.20
C VAL A 160 28.52 28.82 -5.18
N ALA A 161 28.20 29.76 -6.06
CA ALA A 161 26.84 30.18 -6.31
C ALA A 161 26.05 28.88 -6.42
N TYR A 162 25.08 28.69 -5.52
CA TYR A 162 24.00 27.79 -5.84
C TYR A 162 23.31 28.47 -7.02
N GLU A 163 23.79 28.21 -8.23
CA GLU A 163 23.02 28.42 -9.44
C GLU A 163 21.69 27.77 -9.15
N HIS A 164 20.66 28.60 -9.04
CA HIS A 164 19.31 28.17 -8.76
C HIS A 164 18.93 27.20 -9.88
N LEU A 165 19.04 25.90 -9.61
CA LEU A 165 18.62 24.87 -10.55
C LEU A 165 17.18 25.18 -10.93
N ASN A 166 16.91 25.33 -12.22
CA ASN A 166 15.55 25.52 -12.68
C ASN A 166 14.77 24.24 -12.33
N PRO A 167 13.69 24.32 -11.53
CA PRO A 167 12.95 23.15 -11.04
C PRO A 167 12.25 22.36 -12.16
N TYR A 168 12.16 22.92 -13.36
CA TYR A 168 11.58 22.29 -14.55
C TYR A 168 12.62 21.85 -15.58
N ASP A 169 13.90 22.20 -15.38
CA ASP A 169 14.94 21.81 -16.31
C ASP A 169 15.38 20.36 -16.07
N VAL A 170 15.05 19.52 -17.05
CA VAL A 170 15.35 18.10 -17.07
C VAL A 170 16.84 17.84 -17.26
N SER A 171 17.56 18.72 -17.97
CA SER A 171 18.99 18.56 -18.27
C SER A 171 19.85 18.57 -17.00
N SER A 172 19.33 19.15 -15.92
CA SER A 172 19.98 19.17 -14.62
C SER A 172 20.00 17.81 -13.89
N LEU A 173 19.17 16.86 -14.33
CA LEU A 173 19.06 15.54 -13.71
C LEU A 173 20.24 14.65 -14.11
N VAL A 174 20.93 14.14 -13.09
CA VAL A 174 22.06 13.22 -13.22
C VAL A 174 21.78 11.99 -12.36
N PRO A 175 21.75 10.78 -12.96
CA PRO A 175 21.60 9.53 -12.22
C PRO A 175 22.70 9.37 -11.16
N THR A 176 22.36 8.69 -10.07
CA THR A 176 23.36 8.29 -9.07
C THR A 176 24.31 7.24 -9.64
N ARG A 177 25.37 6.87 -8.90
CA ARG A 177 26.26 5.76 -9.28
C ARG A 177 25.53 4.43 -9.52
N ALA A 178 24.36 4.24 -8.92
CA ALA A 178 23.52 3.06 -9.11
C ALA A 178 22.62 3.15 -10.37
N GLY A 179 22.68 4.25 -11.14
CA GLY A 179 21.83 4.46 -12.30
C GLY A 179 20.40 4.91 -11.98
N THR A 180 20.08 5.25 -10.73
CA THR A 180 18.72 5.63 -10.31
C THR A 180 18.60 7.09 -9.90
N ILE A 181 17.37 7.62 -9.94
CA ILE A 181 16.98 8.93 -9.42
C ILE A 181 16.11 8.76 -8.19
N ARG A 182 16.33 9.58 -7.15
CA ARG A 182 15.50 9.57 -5.95
C ARG A 182 14.25 10.42 -6.17
N MET A 183 13.07 9.81 -6.10
CA MET A 183 11.80 10.52 -6.04
C MET A 183 11.34 10.64 -4.59
N ARG A 184 10.89 11.84 -4.19
CA ARG A 184 10.26 12.08 -2.89
C ARG A 184 8.86 12.62 -3.04
N GLY A 185 8.00 12.37 -2.06
CA GLY A 185 6.65 12.92 -2.04
C GLY A 185 6.02 12.89 -0.66
N ARG A 186 4.76 13.30 -0.62
CA ARG A 186 3.91 13.22 0.58
C ARG A 186 2.72 12.32 0.30
N THR A 187 2.30 11.57 1.31
CA THR A 187 1.01 10.87 1.32
C THR A 187 -0.12 11.85 1.60
N ASP A 188 -1.37 11.44 1.40
CA ASP A 188 -2.54 12.28 1.72
C ASP A 188 -2.64 12.63 3.22
N LYS A 189 -1.97 11.86 4.09
CA LYS A 189 -1.86 12.15 5.54
C LYS A 189 -0.64 13.01 5.89
N GLY A 190 0.05 13.56 4.90
CA GLY A 190 1.24 14.40 5.07
C GLY A 190 2.55 13.67 5.38
N ARG A 191 2.54 12.34 5.56
CA ARG A 191 3.78 11.55 5.77
C ARG A 191 4.64 11.57 4.51
N GLY A 192 5.91 11.87 4.66
CA GLY A 192 6.90 11.82 3.59
C GLY A 192 7.23 10.38 3.18
N TRP A 193 7.56 10.18 1.91
CA TRP A 193 8.05 8.92 1.37
C TRP A 193 9.14 9.18 0.33
N HIS A 194 9.94 8.16 0.06
CA HIS A 194 11.00 8.18 -0.93
C HIS A 194 10.99 6.86 -1.71
N GLN A 195 11.33 6.93 -2.99
CA GLN A 195 11.44 5.78 -3.88
C GLN A 195 12.56 6.05 -4.88
N GLU A 196 13.33 5.03 -5.20
CA GLU A 196 14.29 5.07 -6.30
C GLU A 196 13.57 4.68 -7.58
N ILE A 197 13.73 5.49 -8.62
CA ILE A 197 13.09 5.31 -9.92
C ILE A 197 14.13 5.37 -11.03
N ASP A 198 13.74 4.86 -12.19
CA ASP A 198 14.51 4.97 -13.41
C ASP A 198 14.67 6.45 -13.85
N PRO A 199 15.83 6.86 -14.38
CA PRO A 199 16.05 8.20 -14.90
C PRO A 199 15.07 8.63 -15.99
N GLU A 200 14.70 7.73 -16.92
CA GLU A 200 13.76 8.04 -18.00
C GLU A 200 12.37 8.37 -17.43
N LEU A 201 11.93 7.59 -16.45
CA LEU A 201 10.70 7.87 -15.72
C LEU A 201 10.77 9.23 -15.01
N ALA A 202 11.90 9.57 -14.40
CA ALA A 202 12.08 10.87 -13.75
C ALA A 202 11.95 12.03 -14.74
N ILE A 203 12.52 11.87 -15.94
CA ILE A 203 12.43 12.84 -17.03
C ILE A 203 10.97 13.05 -17.43
N ILE A 204 10.22 11.97 -17.68
CA ILE A 204 8.80 12.06 -18.08
C ILE A 204 7.98 12.78 -17.02
N LEU A 205 8.16 12.42 -15.73
CA LEU A 205 7.43 13.05 -14.64
C LEU A 205 7.69 14.56 -14.52
N VAL A 206 8.90 15.03 -14.81
CA VAL A 206 9.21 16.47 -14.78
C VAL A 206 8.67 17.17 -16.03
N LYS A 207 8.88 16.59 -17.22
CA LYS A 207 8.37 17.15 -18.49
C LYS A 207 6.85 17.32 -18.49
N GLU A 208 6.14 16.36 -17.93
CA GLU A 208 4.68 16.37 -17.87
C GLU A 208 4.14 17.09 -16.62
N ASN A 209 4.97 17.87 -15.92
CA ASN A 209 4.59 18.67 -14.74
C ASN A 209 3.99 17.84 -13.59
N ALA A 210 4.36 16.57 -13.44
CA ALA A 210 3.97 15.75 -12.29
C ALA A 210 4.94 15.88 -11.10
N ALA A 211 6.19 16.26 -11.39
CA ALA A 211 7.25 16.44 -10.42
C ALA A 211 8.12 17.66 -10.77
N VAL A 212 8.91 18.11 -9.78
CA VAL A 212 9.92 19.15 -9.96
C VAL A 212 11.28 18.67 -9.48
N VAL A 213 12.33 19.15 -10.14
CA VAL A 213 13.71 18.92 -9.71
C VAL A 213 13.97 19.68 -8.43
N VAL A 214 14.52 18.99 -7.44
CA VAL A 214 14.98 19.60 -6.18
C VAL A 214 16.50 19.69 -6.20
N ASN A 215 17.14 18.58 -6.52
CA ASN A 215 18.58 18.44 -6.66
C ASN A 215 18.86 17.61 -7.92
N ARG A 216 20.11 17.63 -8.38
CA ARG A 216 20.55 16.86 -9.58
C ARG A 216 20.15 15.39 -9.56
N HIS A 217 20.05 14.75 -8.40
CA HIS A 217 19.69 13.34 -8.26
C HIS A 217 18.34 13.14 -7.55
N THR A 218 17.54 14.20 -7.37
CA THR A 218 16.29 14.12 -6.62
C THR A 218 15.17 14.97 -7.21
N ILE A 219 14.07 14.31 -7.52
CA ILE A 219 12.80 14.96 -7.89
C ILE A 219 11.80 14.88 -6.75
N ARG A 220 10.85 15.82 -6.73
CA ARG A 220 9.74 15.86 -5.79
C ARG A 220 8.41 15.86 -6.55
N ARG A 221 7.53 14.91 -6.23
CA ARG A 221 6.14 14.94 -6.70
C ARG A 221 5.43 16.21 -6.22
N LEU A 222 4.70 16.86 -7.13
CA LEU A 222 3.97 18.09 -6.84
C LEU A 222 2.69 17.81 -6.03
N TYR A 223 1.98 16.74 -6.38
CA TYR A 223 0.67 16.43 -5.83
C TYR A 223 0.69 15.13 -5.01
N THR A 224 -0.15 15.06 -3.99
CA THR A 224 -0.53 13.78 -3.36
C THR A 224 -1.54 13.05 -4.24
N ASN A 225 -1.93 11.81 -3.93
CA ASN A 225 -2.90 11.08 -4.72
C ASN A 225 -4.27 11.80 -4.77
N LYS A 226 -4.78 12.23 -3.60
CA LYS A 226 -6.03 13.01 -3.51
C LYS A 226 -5.88 14.39 -4.15
N GLY A 227 -4.75 15.06 -3.93
CA GLY A 227 -4.48 16.37 -4.51
C GLY A 227 -4.41 16.33 -6.03
N PHE A 228 -3.83 15.27 -6.60
CA PHE A 228 -3.71 15.07 -8.04
C PHE A 228 -5.08 14.87 -8.69
N ARG A 229 -5.92 14.00 -8.10
CA ARG A 229 -7.29 13.81 -8.58
C ARG A 229 -8.06 15.13 -8.57
N LYS A 230 -7.99 15.87 -7.46
CA LYS A 230 -8.65 17.18 -7.33
C LYS A 230 -8.16 18.15 -8.41
N TYR A 231 -6.85 18.25 -8.61
CA TYR A 231 -6.25 19.10 -9.63
C TYR A 231 -6.76 18.79 -11.05
N VAL A 232 -6.81 17.52 -11.45
CA VAL A 232 -7.30 17.12 -12.79
C VAL A 232 -8.78 17.48 -12.97
N LEU A 233 -9.62 17.17 -11.97
CA LEU A 233 -11.05 17.47 -12.02
C LEU A 233 -11.32 18.98 -12.10
N GLU A 234 -10.60 19.78 -11.32
CA GLU A 234 -10.73 21.25 -11.33
C GLU A 234 -10.22 21.85 -12.65
N ARG A 235 -9.08 21.37 -13.17
CA ARG A 235 -8.52 21.78 -14.47
C ARG A 235 -9.52 21.56 -15.60
N ASP A 236 -10.16 20.39 -15.60
CA ASP A 236 -11.09 19.98 -16.65
C ASP A 236 -12.53 20.46 -16.38
N ARG A 237 -12.74 21.29 -15.35
CA ARG A 237 -14.06 21.81 -14.93
C ARG A 237 -15.10 20.71 -14.76
N HIS A 238 -14.70 19.56 -14.21
CA HIS A 238 -15.57 18.39 -14.05
C HIS A 238 -16.28 17.97 -15.34
N THR A 239 -15.65 18.19 -16.50
CA THR A 239 -16.19 17.83 -17.81
C THR A 239 -15.51 16.56 -18.29
N CYS A 240 -16.29 15.54 -18.64
CA CYS A 240 -15.79 14.28 -19.17
C CYS A 240 -15.13 14.52 -20.52
N TYR A 241 -13.86 14.10 -20.66
CA TYR A 241 -13.11 14.23 -21.90
C TYR A 241 -13.74 13.46 -23.08
N PHE A 242 -14.44 12.36 -22.79
CA PHE A 242 -14.99 11.48 -23.81
C PHE A 242 -16.36 11.93 -24.33
N CYS A 243 -17.33 12.14 -23.43
CA CYS A 243 -18.70 12.46 -23.82
C CYS A 243 -19.08 13.94 -23.65
N GLY A 244 -18.20 14.76 -23.05
CA GLY A 244 -18.51 16.17 -22.75
C GLY A 244 -19.50 16.40 -21.59
N GLY A 245 -20.05 15.33 -21.00
CA GLY A 245 -20.94 15.42 -19.83
C GLY A 245 -20.21 15.70 -18.51
N TYR A 246 -20.90 15.59 -17.39
CA TYR A 246 -20.29 15.73 -16.07
C TYR A 246 -19.39 14.52 -15.73
N GLY A 247 -18.18 14.80 -15.24
CA GLY A 247 -17.22 13.80 -14.81
C GLY A 247 -16.72 14.05 -13.39
N ASP A 248 -16.65 12.99 -12.59
CA ASP A 248 -16.15 13.01 -11.21
C ASP A 248 -14.96 12.09 -10.99
N THR A 249 -14.55 11.34 -12.03
CA THR A 249 -13.40 10.44 -12.01
C THR A 249 -12.26 10.91 -12.89
N ILE A 250 -11.11 10.26 -12.73
CA ILE A 250 -9.96 10.45 -13.61
C ILE A 250 -9.68 9.15 -14.33
N ASP A 251 -9.30 9.26 -15.59
CA ASP A 251 -8.83 8.14 -16.40
C ASP A 251 -7.49 8.48 -17.08
N HIS A 252 -6.74 7.45 -17.44
CA HIS A 252 -5.48 7.55 -18.16
C HIS A 252 -5.73 7.46 -19.67
N LEU A 253 -5.23 8.44 -20.42
CA LEU A 253 -5.24 8.41 -21.87
C LEU A 253 -4.47 7.17 -22.36
N LEU A 254 -3.15 7.12 -22.17
CA LEU A 254 -2.39 5.88 -22.31
C LEU A 254 -2.63 4.99 -21.08
N PRO A 255 -3.20 3.78 -21.21
CA PRO A 255 -3.44 2.91 -20.08
C PRO A 255 -2.15 2.54 -19.33
N ARG A 256 -2.24 2.35 -18.01
CA ARG A 256 -1.08 1.96 -17.18
C ARG A 256 -0.42 0.66 -17.62
N ALA A 257 -1.20 -0.28 -18.17
CA ALA A 257 -0.69 -1.55 -18.70
C ALA A 257 0.25 -1.35 -19.91
N LYS A 258 0.07 -0.25 -20.65
CA LYS A 258 0.88 0.14 -21.82
C LYS A 258 1.96 1.17 -21.49
N GLY A 259 2.28 1.34 -20.20
CA GLY A 259 3.30 2.28 -19.74
C GLY A 259 2.79 3.68 -19.39
N GLY A 260 1.48 3.94 -19.46
CA GLY A 260 0.91 5.23 -19.08
C GLY A 260 1.18 5.62 -17.63
N HIS A 261 1.74 6.82 -17.43
CA HIS A 261 2.06 7.34 -16.11
C HIS A 261 0.94 8.24 -15.56
N THR A 262 0.87 8.38 -14.23
CA THR A 262 -0.07 9.30 -13.58
C THR A 262 0.53 10.70 -13.56
N THR A 263 0.28 11.45 -14.63
CA THR A 263 0.77 12.81 -14.88
C THR A 263 -0.37 13.70 -15.37
N PRO A 264 -0.28 15.02 -15.19
CA PRO A 264 -1.24 15.97 -15.75
C PRO A 264 -1.54 15.74 -17.24
N VAL A 265 -0.53 15.45 -18.06
CA VAL A 265 -0.71 15.28 -19.50
C VAL A 265 -1.48 14.00 -19.84
N ASN A 266 -1.20 12.90 -19.13
CA ASN A 266 -1.81 11.61 -19.43
C ASN A 266 -3.15 11.37 -18.70
N CYS A 267 -3.50 12.16 -17.69
CA CYS A 267 -4.75 11.99 -16.94
C CYS A 267 -5.78 13.06 -17.29
N VAL A 268 -7.02 12.61 -17.54
CA VAL A 268 -8.16 13.46 -17.88
C VAL A 268 -9.36 13.16 -16.99
N CYS A 269 -10.26 14.13 -16.86
CA CYS A 269 -11.56 13.92 -16.22
C CYS A 269 -12.46 13.01 -17.08
N ALA A 270 -13.14 12.06 -16.42
CA ALA A 270 -14.05 11.11 -17.05
C ALA A 270 -15.29 10.87 -16.17
N CYS A 271 -16.45 10.65 -16.80
CA CYS A 271 -17.63 10.16 -16.09
C CYS A 271 -17.48 8.66 -15.78
N MET A 272 -18.26 8.16 -14.82
CA MET A 272 -18.23 6.76 -14.41
C MET A 272 -18.54 5.80 -15.56
N GLU A 273 -19.47 6.15 -16.45
CA GLU A 273 -19.90 5.32 -17.58
C GLU A 273 -18.80 5.18 -18.63
N CYS A 274 -18.23 6.30 -19.10
CA CYS A 274 -17.13 6.28 -20.06
C CYS A 274 -15.89 5.58 -19.49
N ASN A 275 -15.56 5.84 -18.22
CA ASN A 275 -14.41 5.22 -17.56
C ASN A 275 -14.57 3.69 -17.45
N GLN A 276 -15.78 3.20 -17.15
CA GLN A 276 -16.06 1.76 -17.14
C GLN A 276 -16.04 1.15 -18.54
N SER A 277 -16.62 1.84 -19.53
CA SER A 277 -16.66 1.35 -20.92
C SER A 277 -15.26 1.24 -21.54
N LYS A 278 -14.35 2.13 -21.15
CA LYS A 278 -12.94 2.12 -21.59
C LYS A 278 -12.07 1.07 -20.87
N ALA A 279 -12.51 0.48 -19.75
CA ALA A 279 -11.66 -0.29 -18.84
C ALA A 279 -10.74 -1.34 -19.50
N ASP A 280 -11.18 -1.97 -20.60
CA ASP A 280 -10.42 -2.99 -21.34
C ASP A 280 -10.12 -2.61 -22.82
N ARG A 281 -10.44 -1.38 -23.26
CA ARG A 281 -10.28 -0.95 -24.66
C ARG A 281 -9.19 0.10 -24.81
N ASP A 282 -8.50 0.08 -25.95
CA ASP A 282 -7.58 1.14 -26.32
C ASP A 282 -8.31 2.45 -26.61
N LEU A 283 -7.63 3.58 -26.38
CA LEU A 283 -8.20 4.91 -26.62
C LEU A 283 -8.68 5.07 -28.07
N ASP A 284 -7.83 4.66 -29.02
CA ASP A 284 -8.13 4.79 -30.44
C ASP A 284 -9.35 3.94 -30.81
N ASP A 285 -9.42 2.71 -30.32
CA ASP A 285 -10.57 1.83 -30.53
C ASP A 285 -11.84 2.41 -29.89
N PHE A 286 -11.74 2.95 -28.67
CA PHE A 286 -12.88 3.54 -27.95
C PHE A 286 -13.41 4.80 -28.62
N MET A 287 -12.54 5.72 -29.05
CA MET A 287 -12.93 6.97 -29.71
C MET A 287 -13.47 6.74 -31.12
N ASN A 288 -13.01 5.69 -31.82
CA ASN A 288 -13.50 5.34 -33.16
C ASN A 288 -14.84 4.59 -33.14
N LEU A 289 -15.16 3.85 -32.07
CA LEU A 289 -16.44 3.14 -31.91
C LEU A 289 -17.58 4.01 -31.34
N SER A 290 -17.26 5.21 -30.85
CA SER A 290 -18.21 6.12 -30.18
C SER A 290 -18.58 7.34 -31.03
N ARG A 291 -18.15 7.37 -32.30
CA ARG A 291 -18.63 8.29 -33.34
C ARG A 291 -19.72 7.63 -34.17
#